data_AF-A0A915DP49-F1
#
_entry.id   AF-A0A915DP49-F1
#
_cell.length_a   1.000
_cell.length_b   1.000
_cell.length_c   1.000
_cell.angle_alpha   90.00
_cell.angle_beta   90.00
_cell.angle_gamma   90.00
#
_symmetry.space_group_name_H-M   'P 1'
#
loop_
_entity.id
_entity.type
_entity.pdbx_description
1 polymer ?
#
loop_
_entity_poly.entity_id
_entity_poly.type
_entity_poly.pdbx_seq_one_letter_code
_entity_poly.pdbx_strand_id
1 'polypeptide(L)'
;MPFADILPQQILLQHNPSAGTEVLDIGSGTGMLAEFLKQKGFSLLCIDPSEEMVKRTSAKGLNTVQTNLQDFAKMPTELERIHKWINPNGIFVLAMIEGRGEGVQEGDSKYPRYFSFYTKEEILGLMEKKFECVFESRRQGPTTYLIFIFRKK
;
A
#
# COMPACT_ATOMS: atom_id res chain seq x y z
N MET A 1 9.43 -0.65 -9.00
CA MET A 1 8.52 -1.32 -8.05
C MET A 1 8.50 -2.79 -8.42
N PRO A 2 8.66 -3.74 -7.48
CA PRO A 2 8.81 -5.18 -7.79
C PRO A 2 7.62 -5.83 -8.55
N PHE A 3 6.49 -5.14 -8.62
CA PHE A 3 5.22 -5.63 -9.17
C PHE A 3 4.53 -4.59 -10.09
N ALA A 4 5.33 -3.77 -10.78
CA ALA A 4 4.82 -2.75 -11.72
C ALA A 4 4.10 -3.34 -12.94
N ASP A 5 4.34 -4.62 -13.24
CA ASP A 5 3.76 -5.35 -14.36
C ASP A 5 2.36 -5.91 -14.09
N ILE A 6 1.96 -6.07 -12.81
CA ILE A 6 0.69 -6.72 -12.45
C ILE A 6 -0.24 -5.82 -11.63
N LEU A 7 0.29 -5.14 -10.62
CA LEU A 7 -0.57 -4.52 -9.60
C LEU A 7 -1.40 -3.37 -10.18
N PRO A 8 -0.83 -2.46 -11.00
CA PRO A 8 -1.62 -1.37 -11.57
C PRO A 8 -2.81 -1.87 -12.40
N GLN A 9 -2.63 -2.92 -13.20
CA GLN A 9 -3.67 -3.49 -14.04
C GLN A 9 -4.74 -4.19 -13.20
N GLN A 10 -4.33 -4.91 -12.15
CA GLN A 10 -5.28 -5.59 -11.26
C GLN A 10 -6.13 -4.61 -10.46
N ILE A 11 -5.59 -3.46 -10.05
CA ILE A 11 -6.38 -2.39 -9.42
C ILE A 11 -7.51 -1.94 -10.34
N LEU A 12 -7.19 -1.67 -11.62
CA LEU A 12 -8.18 -1.23 -12.60
C LEU A 12 -9.23 -2.30 -12.95
N LEU A 13 -8.85 -3.59 -12.91
CA LEU A 13 -9.77 -4.71 -13.11
C LEU A 13 -10.73 -4.90 -11.94
N GLN A 14 -10.24 -4.77 -10.71
CA GLN A 14 -11.03 -5.04 -9.49
C GLN A 14 -11.85 -3.84 -9.04
N HIS A 15 -11.50 -2.64 -9.49
CA HIS A 15 -12.19 -1.41 -9.19
C HIS A 15 -12.25 -0.55 -10.44
N ASN A 16 -13.43 -0.47 -11.05
CA ASN A 16 -13.68 0.39 -12.20
C ASN A 16 -13.79 1.85 -11.72
N PRO A 17 -12.78 2.70 -11.93
CA PRO A 17 -12.78 4.01 -11.32
C PRO A 17 -13.72 4.96 -12.06
N SER A 18 -14.43 5.78 -11.30
CA SER A 18 -14.93 7.05 -11.81
C SER A 18 -13.85 8.13 -11.64
N ALA A 19 -13.81 9.12 -12.52
CA ALA A 19 -12.88 10.24 -12.40
C ALA A 19 -12.98 10.87 -10.99
N GLY A 20 -11.85 11.08 -10.34
CA GLY A 20 -11.80 11.63 -8.98
C GLY A 20 -11.96 10.60 -7.86
N THR A 21 -11.94 9.30 -8.14
CA THR A 21 -11.87 8.26 -7.11
C THR A 21 -10.65 8.52 -6.20
N GLU A 22 -10.89 8.60 -4.90
CA GLU A 22 -9.87 8.94 -3.90
C GLU A 22 -9.02 7.71 -3.52
N VAL A 23 -7.71 7.92 -3.41
CA VAL A 23 -6.73 6.90 -3.00
C VAL A 23 -5.84 7.46 -1.92
N LEU A 24 -5.67 6.70 -0.85
CA LEU A 24 -4.63 6.91 0.15
C LEU A 24 -3.50 5.90 -0.09
N ASP A 25 -2.33 6.38 -0.49
CA ASP A 25 -1.13 5.56 -0.70
C ASP A 25 -0.22 5.63 0.55
N ILE A 26 -0.18 4.54 1.32
CA ILE A 26 0.56 4.44 2.59
C ILE A 26 1.91 3.78 2.33
N GLY A 27 3.00 4.47 2.68
CA GLY A 27 4.34 4.01 2.32
C GLY A 27 4.61 4.20 0.83
N SER A 28 4.22 5.38 0.31
CA SER A 28 4.24 5.70 -1.12
C SER A 28 5.63 5.62 -1.77
N GLY A 29 6.71 5.65 -0.99
CA GLY A 29 8.07 5.49 -1.48
C GLY A 29 8.44 6.54 -2.52
N THR A 30 8.88 6.14 -3.71
CA THR A 30 9.18 7.09 -4.81
C THR A 30 7.94 7.49 -5.62
N GLY A 31 6.74 7.04 -5.23
CA GLY A 31 5.47 7.41 -5.85
C GLY A 31 5.21 6.77 -7.21
N MET A 32 5.86 5.64 -7.55
CA MET A 32 5.65 4.98 -8.86
C MET A 32 4.19 4.52 -9.07
N LEU A 33 3.58 3.90 -8.06
CA LEU A 33 2.17 3.47 -8.15
C LEU A 33 1.23 4.69 -8.17
N ALA A 34 1.44 5.63 -7.26
CA ALA A 34 0.66 6.85 -7.19
C ALA A 34 0.70 7.67 -8.49
N GLU A 35 1.85 7.78 -9.14
CA GLU A 35 2.01 8.44 -10.43
C GLU A 35 1.20 7.75 -11.53
N PHE A 36 1.25 6.42 -11.60
CA PHE A 36 0.41 5.66 -12.52
C PHE A 36 -1.08 5.92 -12.28
N LEU A 37 -1.54 5.84 -11.02
CA LEU A 37 -2.94 6.04 -10.68
C LEU A 37 -3.38 7.49 -10.98
N LYS A 38 -2.53 8.48 -10.73
CA LYS A 38 -2.81 9.88 -11.11
C LYS A 38 -3.04 10.02 -12.61
N GLN A 39 -2.22 9.37 -13.44
CA GLN A 39 -2.40 9.36 -14.90
C GLN A 39 -3.70 8.68 -15.36
N LYS A 40 -4.30 7.82 -14.51
CA LYS A 40 -5.61 7.20 -14.73
C LYS A 40 -6.79 8.01 -14.15
N GLY A 41 -6.54 9.20 -13.60
CA GLY A 41 -7.58 10.12 -13.14
C GLY A 41 -8.01 9.93 -11.68
N PHE A 42 -7.25 9.18 -10.88
CA PHE A 42 -7.46 9.09 -9.43
C PHE A 42 -6.99 10.36 -8.72
N SER A 43 -7.66 10.69 -7.62
CA SER A 43 -7.22 11.72 -6.68
C SER A 43 -6.43 11.07 -5.56
N LEU A 44 -5.17 11.46 -5.35
CA LEU A 44 -4.28 10.77 -4.43
C LEU A 44 -3.81 11.66 -3.28
N LEU A 45 -3.81 11.08 -2.09
CA LEU A 45 -3.00 11.50 -0.95
C LEU A 45 -1.94 10.42 -0.69
N CYS A 46 -0.68 10.80 -0.73
CA CYS A 46 0.45 9.93 -0.42
C CYS A 46 0.95 10.23 0.99
N ILE A 47 1.32 9.20 1.75
CA ILE A 47 2.04 9.37 3.02
C ILE A 47 3.30 8.50 3.04
N ASP A 48 4.38 9.03 3.62
CA ASP A 48 5.62 8.31 3.83
C ASP A 48 6.40 8.90 5.01
N PRO A 49 6.98 8.12 5.92
CA PRO A 49 7.78 8.66 7.02
C PRO A 49 9.13 9.23 6.57
N SER A 50 9.66 8.80 5.41
CA SER A 50 10.97 9.23 4.92
C SER A 50 10.91 10.57 4.20
N GLU A 51 11.60 11.57 4.73
CA GLU A 51 11.72 12.90 4.10
C GLU A 51 12.21 12.82 2.65
N GLU A 52 13.17 11.94 2.37
CA GLU A 52 13.72 11.75 1.03
C GLU A 52 12.68 11.16 0.06
N MET A 53 11.83 10.23 0.52
CA MET A 53 10.74 9.70 -0.29
C MET A 53 9.71 10.78 -0.59
N VAL A 54 9.35 11.58 0.42
CA VAL A 54 8.42 12.71 0.28
C VAL A 54 8.91 13.74 -0.73
N LYS A 55 10.21 14.07 -0.71
CA LYS A 55 10.82 14.95 -1.72
C LYS A 55 10.66 14.39 -3.13
N ARG A 56 10.93 13.08 -3.32
CA ARG A 56 10.85 12.41 -4.62
C ARG A 56 9.43 12.30 -5.14
N THR A 57 8.46 11.93 -4.30
CA THR A 57 7.04 11.86 -4.69
C THR A 57 6.49 13.24 -5.01
N SER A 58 6.80 14.25 -4.20
CA SER A 58 6.35 15.63 -4.41
C SER A 58 6.92 16.24 -5.70
N ALA A 59 8.16 15.90 -6.06
CA ALA A 59 8.77 16.32 -7.34
C ALA A 59 7.99 15.81 -8.58
N LYS A 60 7.17 14.76 -8.43
CA LYS A 60 6.25 14.26 -9.47
C LYS A 60 4.89 14.97 -9.46
N GLY A 61 4.74 16.01 -8.65
CA GLY A 61 3.48 16.73 -8.43
C GLY A 61 2.43 15.91 -7.69
N LEU A 62 2.83 14.92 -6.88
CA LEU A 62 1.94 14.15 -6.02
C LEU A 62 1.75 14.87 -4.67
N ASN A 63 0.51 14.96 -4.19
CA ASN A 63 0.22 15.47 -2.86
C ASN A 63 0.72 14.46 -1.81
N THR A 64 1.83 14.78 -1.14
CA THR A 64 2.51 13.86 -0.21
C THR A 64 2.73 14.51 1.15
N VAL A 65 2.40 13.78 2.22
CA VAL A 65 2.61 14.21 3.61
C VAL A 65 3.67 13.32 4.27
N GLN A 66 4.64 13.94 4.94
CA GLN A 66 5.61 13.19 5.73
C GLN A 66 4.96 12.71 7.05
N THR A 67 4.63 11.42 7.14
CA THR A 67 4.04 10.80 8.33
C THR A 67 4.06 9.27 8.22
N ASN A 68 3.95 8.56 9.35
CA ASN A 68 3.70 7.12 9.37
C ASN A 68 2.20 6.83 9.51
N LEU A 69 1.82 5.55 9.39
CA LEU A 69 0.41 5.15 9.50
C LEU A 69 -0.15 5.40 10.91
N GLN A 70 0.62 5.15 11.97
CA GLN A 70 0.18 5.32 13.35
C GLN A 70 -0.22 6.78 13.64
N ASP A 71 0.63 7.72 13.27
CA ASP A 71 0.44 9.15 13.48
C ASP A 71 -0.69 9.69 12.58
N PHE A 72 -0.76 9.24 11.33
CA PHE A 72 -1.87 9.57 10.42
C PHE A 72 -3.22 9.00 10.93
N ALA A 73 -3.19 7.77 11.45
CA ALA A 73 -4.33 7.06 12.00
C ALA A 73 -4.64 7.42 13.46
N LYS A 74 -3.88 8.28 14.16
CA LYS A 74 -4.15 8.80 15.52
C LYS A 74 -4.77 7.79 16.51
N MET A 75 -4.53 6.49 16.37
CA MET A 75 -5.24 5.40 17.07
C MET A 75 -4.42 4.11 17.01
N PRO A 76 -4.58 3.21 18.00
CA PRO A 76 -3.83 1.95 18.08
C PRO A 76 -4.43 0.80 17.24
N THR A 77 -5.51 1.03 16.49
CA THR A 77 -6.16 -0.01 15.65
C THR A 77 -6.23 0.46 14.20
N GLU A 78 -5.11 0.31 13.50
CA GLU A 78 -4.94 0.76 12.11
C GLU A 78 -5.93 0.07 11.16
N LEU A 79 -6.20 -1.22 11.35
CA LEU A 79 -7.10 -1.96 10.46
C LEU A 79 -8.56 -1.49 10.58
N GLU A 80 -9.07 -1.24 11.79
CA GLU A 80 -10.37 -0.60 12.01
C GLU A 80 -10.47 0.76 11.35
N ARG A 81 -9.40 1.56 11.44
CA ARG A 81 -9.33 2.89 10.85
C ARG A 81 -9.32 2.82 9.32
N ILE A 82 -8.47 1.98 8.74
CA ILE A 82 -8.41 1.71 7.29
C ILE A 82 -9.78 1.26 6.79
N HIS A 83 -10.41 0.31 7.47
CA HIS A 83 -11.75 -0.15 7.11
C HIS A 83 -12.78 0.99 7.12
N LYS A 84 -12.71 1.92 8.09
CA LYS A 84 -13.62 3.09 8.13
C LYS A 84 -13.37 4.09 7.00
N TRP A 85 -12.12 4.28 6.57
CA TRP A 85 -11.77 5.21 5.50
C TRP A 85 -12.17 4.71 4.11
N ILE A 86 -12.20 3.39 3.90
CA ILE A 86 -12.56 2.82 2.60
C ILE A 86 -14.07 2.97 2.35
N ASN A 87 -14.45 3.57 1.22
CA ASN A 87 -15.83 3.70 0.79
C ASN A 87 -16.52 2.31 0.64
N PRO A 88 -17.85 2.23 0.70
CA PRO A 88 -18.57 1.01 0.33
C PRO A 88 -18.13 0.52 -1.06
N ASN A 89 -17.90 -0.80 -1.22
CA ASN A 89 -17.34 -1.42 -2.43
C ASN A 89 -15.91 -0.98 -2.82
N GLY A 90 -15.26 -0.15 -2.00
CA GLY A 90 -13.87 0.21 -2.16
C GLY A 90 -12.95 -0.98 -1.93
N ILE A 91 -11.73 -0.86 -2.46
CA ILE A 91 -10.70 -1.88 -2.34
C ILE A 91 -9.58 -1.43 -1.40
N PHE A 92 -8.95 -2.40 -0.74
CA PHE A 92 -7.72 -2.25 0.02
C PHE A 92 -6.62 -3.07 -0.65
N VAL A 93 -5.56 -2.40 -1.09
CA VAL A 93 -4.42 -3.05 -1.74
C VAL A 93 -3.30 -3.16 -0.72
N LEU A 94 -2.73 -4.36 -0.58
CA LEU A 94 -1.66 -4.62 0.37
C LEU A 94 -0.51 -5.35 -0.33
N ALA A 95 0.71 -4.86 -0.15
CA ALA A 95 1.93 -5.51 -0.61
C ALA A 95 2.91 -5.64 0.56
N MET A 96 3.21 -6.88 0.97
CA MET A 96 4.08 -7.17 2.11
C MET A 96 5.25 -8.05 1.68
N ILE A 97 6.37 -7.96 2.40
CA ILE A 97 7.45 -8.92 2.25
C ILE A 97 7.06 -10.20 2.98
N GLU A 98 7.17 -11.34 2.28
CA GLU A 98 6.91 -12.65 2.89
C GLU A 98 7.97 -12.99 3.92
N GLY A 99 7.56 -13.42 5.11
CA GLY A 99 8.47 -13.86 6.16
C GLY A 99 7.81 -13.83 7.54
N ARG A 100 8.63 -13.80 8.59
CA ARG A 100 8.14 -13.70 9.98
C ARG A 100 8.98 -12.70 10.77
N GLY A 101 8.35 -12.05 11.74
CA GLY A 101 8.98 -11.10 12.64
C GLY A 101 9.11 -9.70 12.03
N GLU A 102 9.89 -8.86 12.71
CA GLU A 102 10.09 -7.47 12.34
C GLU A 102 11.44 -6.95 12.84
N GLY A 103 11.98 -5.92 12.21
CA GLY A 103 13.22 -5.29 12.66
C GLY A 103 13.81 -4.28 11.69
N VAL A 104 14.75 -3.48 12.20
CA VAL A 104 15.54 -2.56 11.38
C VAL A 104 16.58 -3.34 10.59
N GLN A 105 16.60 -3.14 9.28
CA GLN A 105 17.62 -3.70 8.40
C GLN A 105 18.27 -2.60 7.56
N GLU A 106 19.58 -2.71 7.37
CA GLU A 106 20.29 -2.03 6.30
C GLU A 106 20.05 -2.82 5.01
N GLY A 107 18.97 -2.48 4.29
CA GLY A 107 18.74 -3.03 2.95
C GLY A 107 19.64 -2.37 1.90
N ASP A 108 19.33 -2.58 0.61
CA ASP A 108 20.04 -1.90 -0.51
C ASP A 108 19.86 -0.36 -0.53
N SER A 109 19.09 0.21 0.39
CA SER A 109 18.98 1.65 0.57
C SER A 109 20.12 2.15 1.46
N LYS A 110 20.67 3.34 1.16
CA LYS A 110 21.63 4.05 2.02
C LYS A 110 21.10 4.43 3.43
N TYR A 111 19.90 3.98 3.78
CA TYR A 111 19.20 4.33 5.01
C TYR A 111 18.61 3.06 5.66
N PRO A 112 18.72 2.90 6.99
CA PRO A 112 18.10 1.80 7.72
C PRO A 112 16.57 1.87 7.59
N ARG A 113 15.93 0.72 7.35
CA ARG A 113 14.47 0.61 7.22
C ARG A 113 13.94 -0.43 8.18
N TYR A 114 12.83 -0.11 8.84
CA TYR A 114 12.09 -1.07 9.63
C TYR A 114 11.22 -1.91 8.69
N PHE A 115 11.39 -3.23 8.73
CA PHE A 115 10.56 -4.16 7.97
C PHE A 115 9.73 -5.00 8.91
N SER A 116 8.44 -5.14 8.59
CA SER A 116 7.57 -6.16 9.17
C SER A 116 7.27 -7.19 8.09
N PHE A 117 7.48 -8.46 8.44
CA PHE A 117 7.28 -9.59 7.56
C PHE A 117 6.02 -10.34 7.96
N TYR A 118 5.30 -10.84 6.96
CA TYR A 118 4.06 -11.57 7.18
C TYR A 118 3.98 -12.81 6.30
N THR A 119 3.37 -13.88 6.81
CA THR A 119 2.95 -15.00 5.97
C THR A 119 1.60 -14.70 5.32
N LYS A 120 1.29 -15.45 4.26
CA LYS A 120 -0.02 -15.39 3.60
C LYS A 120 -1.14 -15.69 4.60
N GLU A 121 -0.97 -16.71 5.42
CA GLU A 121 -1.98 -17.17 6.38
C GLU A 121 -2.26 -16.09 7.44
N GLU A 122 -1.22 -15.41 7.93
CA GLU A 122 -1.35 -14.31 8.88
C GLU A 122 -2.15 -13.15 8.26
N ILE A 123 -1.83 -12.75 7.02
CA ILE A 123 -2.55 -11.68 6.32
C ILE A 123 -4.02 -12.07 6.13
N LEU A 124 -4.30 -13.28 5.63
CA LEU A 124 -5.68 -13.70 5.38
C LEU A 124 -6.49 -13.78 6.67
N GLY A 125 -5.91 -14.30 7.75
CA GLY A 125 -6.56 -14.37 9.07
C GLY A 125 -6.83 -12.99 9.69
N LEU A 126 -5.98 -12.00 9.43
CA LEU A 126 -6.22 -10.61 9.88
C LEU A 126 -7.36 -9.94 9.09
N MET A 127 -7.46 -10.24 7.79
CA MET A 127 -8.38 -9.55 6.87
C MET A 127 -9.78 -10.17 6.85
N GLU A 128 -9.91 -11.49 7.04
CA GLU A 128 -11.12 -12.27 6.74
C GLU A 128 -12.42 -11.73 7.37
N LYS A 129 -12.35 -11.10 8.54
CA LYS A 129 -13.53 -10.61 9.26
C LYS A 129 -14.15 -9.36 8.63
N LYS A 130 -13.35 -8.52 7.99
CA LYS A 130 -13.76 -7.20 7.48
C LYS A 130 -13.62 -7.05 5.98
N PHE A 131 -12.88 -7.96 5.36
CA PHE A 131 -12.48 -7.87 3.98
C PHE A 131 -12.63 -9.23 3.29
N GLU A 132 -12.94 -9.18 2.00
CA GLU A 132 -12.94 -10.31 1.09
C GLU A 132 -11.71 -10.22 0.19
N CYS A 133 -10.90 -11.29 0.11
CA CYS A 133 -9.77 -11.33 -0.82
C CYS A 133 -10.29 -11.56 -2.25
N VAL A 134 -10.05 -10.60 -3.15
CA VAL A 134 -10.48 -10.67 -4.56
C VAL A 134 -9.32 -10.86 -5.54
N PHE A 135 -8.09 -10.68 -5.07
CA PHE A 135 -6.87 -10.96 -5.83
C PHE A 135 -5.71 -11.30 -4.89
N GLU A 136 -4.88 -12.25 -5.30
CA GLU A 136 -3.65 -12.65 -4.63
C GLU A 136 -2.54 -12.88 -5.67
N SER A 137 -1.32 -12.46 -5.35
CA SER A 137 -0.13 -12.86 -6.07
C SER A 137 1.08 -13.00 -5.15
N ARG A 138 1.90 -14.01 -5.38
CA ARG A 138 3.20 -14.20 -4.73
C ARG A 138 4.31 -14.02 -5.76
N ARG A 139 5.18 -13.03 -5.56
CA ARG A 139 6.26 -12.68 -6.50
C ARG A 139 7.61 -13.03 -5.90
N GLN A 140 8.26 -14.02 -6.49
CA GLN A 140 9.62 -14.43 -6.11
C GLN A 140 10.65 -13.54 -6.80
N GLY A 141 11.73 -13.26 -6.09
CA GLY A 141 12.88 -12.46 -6.53
C GLY A 141 13.92 -12.43 -5.40
N PRO A 142 14.84 -11.44 -5.38
CA PRO A 142 15.74 -11.23 -4.24
C PRO A 142 14.97 -11.03 -2.92
N THR A 143 13.77 -10.48 -3.01
CA THR A 143 12.80 -10.37 -1.93
C THR A 143 11.47 -10.92 -2.42
N THR A 144 10.86 -11.82 -1.65
CA THR A 144 9.54 -12.35 -1.98
C THR A 144 8.45 -11.40 -1.48
N TYR A 145 7.55 -11.00 -2.38
CA TYR A 145 6.41 -10.15 -2.04
C TYR A 145 5.09 -10.92 -2.14
N LEU A 146 4.23 -10.71 -1.15
CA LEU A 146 2.82 -11.08 -1.18
C LEU A 146 2.00 -9.84 -1.52
N ILE A 147 1.13 -9.96 -2.52
CA ILE A 147 0.30 -8.87 -3.03
C ILE A 147 -1.14 -9.32 -2.94
N PHE A 148 -1.98 -8.50 -2.33
CA PHE A 148 -3.40 -8.75 -2.19
C PHE A 148 -4.22 -7.54 -2.61
N ILE A 149 -5.38 -7.80 -3.20
CA ILE A 149 -6.46 -6.82 -3.28
C ILE A 149 -7.63 -7.40 -2.51
N PHE A 150 -8.12 -6.61 -1.57
CA PHE A 150 -9.26 -6.92 -0.76
C PHE A 150 -10.42 -5.99 -1.11
N ARG A 151 -11.64 -6.49 -1.06
CA ARG A 151 -12.87 -5.69 -1.09
C ARG A 151 -13.42 -5.56 0.32
N LYS A 152 -13.87 -4.36 0.67
CA LYS A 152 -14.53 -4.10 1.96
C LYS A 152 -15.86 -4.86 2.05
N LYS A 153 -16.12 -5.49 3.20
CA LYS A 153 -17.40 -6.14 3.54
C LYS A 153 -18.39 -5.17 4.18
#